data_AF-A0A4Q5SB40-F1
#
_entry.id   AF-A0A4Q5SB40-F1
#
_cell.length_a   1.000
_cell.length_b   1.000
_cell.length_c   1.000
_cell.angle_alpha   90.00
_cell.angle_beta   90.00
_cell.angle_gamma   90.00
#
_symmetry.space_group_name_H-M   'P 1'
#
loop_
_entity.id
_entity.type
_entity.pdbx_description
1 polymer ?
#
loop_
_entity_poly.entity_id
_entity_poly.type
_entity_poly.pdbx_seq_one_letter_code
_entity_poly.pdbx_strand_id
1 'polypeptide(L)'
;NDKLNIIDFSFDPEKRYTIWSGIAGGFFLALAYFGTDQSQVQRYLSGKSIRESQMGLIMNGLLKVPMQFFILLIGVMVFVFFQFHQAPLHFNPNNTKTISTSQYKTEFEGLEKQLKTLGQEKEEISMLYVSQLNQNYDNPDLHNKMITLNTREKDLRDQAKELITKADSKAETNDKDYVFLYFILNFLPKGLIGLLLAVIISAAMSSSASGLNALASTTTIDIYMRHVKGEKTEKHFVDSTKLFTLIWGVIAIIFACMGSLFDNLIQMVNIIGSIFYGTVLGIFLVAFYIKFIKAQAIFWGAMVTQIAVIYIYWIDVVSFLWLNIIGAVMTIILSSILQLALNSKEQGA
;
A
#
# COMPACT_ATOMS: atom_id res chain seq x y z
N ASN A 1 24.60 -6.65 -6.47
CA ASN A 1 23.66 -6.94 -7.58
C ASN A 1 22.50 -7.76 -7.00
N ASP A 2 21.85 -7.24 -5.94
CA ASP A 2 20.92 -8.01 -5.08
C ASP A 2 19.45 -7.74 -5.40
N LYS A 3 19.16 -6.89 -6.38
CA LYS A 3 17.79 -6.55 -6.79
C LYS A 3 17.04 -7.74 -7.40
N LEU A 4 17.74 -8.83 -7.75
CA LEU A 4 17.18 -10.07 -8.31
C LEU A 4 17.10 -11.23 -7.30
N ASN A 5 17.61 -11.06 -6.08
CA ASN A 5 17.31 -11.99 -4.97
C ASN A 5 15.90 -11.67 -4.45
N ILE A 6 14.90 -12.05 -5.23
CA ILE A 6 13.48 -11.71 -5.02
C ILE A 6 12.89 -12.49 -3.84
N ILE A 7 13.52 -13.61 -3.45
CA ILE A 7 13.00 -14.53 -2.44
C ILE A 7 14.03 -14.72 -1.33
N ASP A 8 13.72 -14.15 -0.16
CA ASP A 8 14.48 -14.36 1.07
C ASP A 8 13.80 -15.42 1.94
N PHE A 9 14.50 -16.54 2.19
CA PHE A 9 14.03 -17.66 3.00
C PHE A 9 14.43 -17.57 4.48
N SER A 10 15.13 -16.50 4.89
CA SER A 10 15.54 -16.33 6.28
C SER A 10 14.35 -16.11 7.22
N PHE A 11 14.46 -16.63 8.43
CA PHE A 11 13.52 -16.41 9.54
C PHE A 11 13.84 -15.14 10.33
N ASP A 12 14.60 -14.22 9.74
CA ASP A 12 14.96 -12.96 10.36
C ASP A 12 13.68 -12.12 10.55
N PRO A 13 13.25 -11.88 11.80
CA PRO A 13 12.00 -11.18 12.08
C PRO A 13 12.11 -9.68 11.76
N GLU A 14 13.31 -9.10 11.74
CA GLU A 14 13.55 -7.68 11.41
C GLU A 14 13.43 -7.43 9.90
N LYS A 15 13.68 -8.45 9.08
CA LYS A 15 13.55 -8.32 7.63
C LYS A 15 12.10 -8.10 7.21
N ARG A 16 11.89 -6.96 6.53
CA ARG A 16 10.57 -6.50 6.07
C ARG A 16 9.83 -7.54 5.24
N TYR A 17 10.49 -8.12 4.24
CA TYR A 17 9.90 -9.05 3.29
C TYR A 17 10.73 -10.34 3.19
N THR A 18 10.23 -11.41 3.80
CA THR A 18 10.72 -12.78 3.65
C THR A 18 9.56 -13.65 3.16
N ILE A 19 9.86 -14.85 2.65
CA ILE A 19 8.79 -15.77 2.25
C ILE A 19 7.87 -16.10 3.43
N TRP A 20 8.41 -16.15 4.64
CA TRP A 20 7.67 -16.45 5.87
C TRP A 20 6.82 -15.29 6.33
N SER A 21 7.36 -14.06 6.35
CA SER A 21 6.57 -12.88 6.71
C SER A 21 5.49 -12.61 5.65
N GLY A 22 5.77 -12.88 4.38
CA GLY A 22 4.81 -12.79 3.28
C GLY A 22 3.69 -13.83 3.38
N ILE A 23 4.01 -15.11 3.56
CA ILE A 23 2.99 -16.17 3.68
C ILE A 23 2.23 -16.03 4.99
N ALA A 24 2.90 -16.00 6.14
CA ALA A 24 2.25 -16.03 7.43
C ALA A 24 1.62 -14.66 7.77
N GLY A 25 2.41 -13.59 7.72
CA GLY A 25 1.93 -12.24 8.02
C GLY A 25 0.92 -11.75 6.98
N GLY A 26 1.19 -11.97 5.70
CA GLY A 26 0.24 -11.67 4.63
C GLY A 26 -1.05 -12.47 4.70
N PHE A 27 -1.00 -13.74 5.13
CA PHE A 27 -2.21 -14.54 5.37
C PHE A 27 -3.07 -13.95 6.48
N PHE A 28 -2.50 -13.60 7.64
CA PHE A 28 -3.27 -12.99 8.73
C PHE A 28 -3.81 -11.61 8.36
N LEU A 29 -3.01 -10.80 7.66
CA LEU A 29 -3.45 -9.51 7.12
C LEU A 29 -4.66 -9.68 6.19
N ALA A 30 -4.58 -10.64 5.25
CA ALA A 30 -5.68 -10.93 4.33
C ALA A 30 -6.91 -11.51 5.04
N LEU A 31 -6.71 -12.40 6.02
CA LEU A 31 -7.79 -12.98 6.81
C LEU A 31 -8.56 -11.89 7.58
N ALA A 32 -7.84 -10.96 8.19
CA ALA A 32 -8.43 -9.81 8.87
C ALA A 32 -9.13 -8.87 7.88
N TYR A 33 -8.47 -8.52 6.77
CA TYR A 33 -9.03 -7.63 5.75
C TYR A 33 -10.33 -8.19 5.15
N PHE A 34 -10.36 -9.45 4.74
CA PHE A 34 -11.56 -10.03 4.12
C PHE A 34 -12.61 -10.49 5.14
N GLY A 35 -12.19 -10.84 6.36
CA GLY A 35 -13.07 -11.39 7.38
C GLY A 35 -13.67 -10.36 8.34
N THR A 36 -13.00 -9.22 8.55
CA THR A 36 -13.37 -8.26 9.60
C THR A 36 -13.54 -6.83 9.11
N ASP A 37 -13.00 -6.48 7.93
CA ASP A 37 -13.12 -5.12 7.40
C ASP A 37 -14.51 -4.86 6.82
N GLN A 38 -15.16 -3.81 7.31
CA GLN A 38 -16.51 -3.44 6.89
C GLN A 38 -16.62 -3.19 5.37
N SER A 39 -15.59 -2.63 4.74
CA SER A 39 -15.59 -2.36 3.30
C SER A 39 -15.64 -3.65 2.46
N GLN A 40 -15.19 -4.77 3.01
CA GLN A 40 -15.27 -6.08 2.37
C GLN A 40 -16.51 -6.85 2.81
N VAL A 41 -16.78 -6.92 4.12
CA VAL A 41 -17.92 -7.66 4.68
C VAL A 41 -19.25 -7.21 4.07
N GLN A 42 -19.45 -5.91 3.86
CA GLN A 42 -20.64 -5.37 3.19
C GLN A 42 -20.87 -5.95 1.78
N ARG A 43 -19.81 -6.28 1.04
CA ARG A 43 -19.92 -6.85 -0.32
C ARG A 43 -20.48 -8.25 -0.30
N TYR A 44 -20.20 -9.03 0.73
CA TYR A 44 -20.69 -10.40 0.86
C TYR A 44 -22.10 -10.44 1.46
N LEU A 45 -22.47 -9.46 2.30
CA LEU A 45 -23.83 -9.35 2.86
C LEU A 45 -24.89 -8.88 1.86
N SER A 46 -24.47 -8.26 0.75
CA SER A 46 -25.38 -7.80 -0.31
C SER A 46 -25.63 -8.82 -1.42
N GLY A 47 -25.01 -10.02 -1.33
CA GLY A 47 -25.27 -11.11 -2.26
C GLY A 47 -26.69 -11.67 -2.10
N LYS A 48 -27.31 -12.16 -3.19
CA LYS A 48 -28.71 -12.64 -3.14
C LYS A 48 -28.83 -13.97 -2.39
N SER A 49 -27.74 -14.73 -2.28
CA SER A 49 -27.66 -15.97 -1.53
C SER A 49 -26.26 -16.20 -0.98
N ILE A 50 -26.16 -17.05 0.06
CA ILE A 50 -24.87 -17.45 0.65
C ILE A 50 -23.92 -18.00 -0.43
N ARG A 51 -24.44 -18.81 -1.37
CA ARG A 51 -23.64 -19.39 -2.46
C ARG A 51 -23.09 -18.31 -3.40
N GLU A 52 -23.88 -17.30 -3.75
CA GLU A 52 -23.42 -16.18 -4.58
C GLU A 52 -22.35 -15.36 -3.86
N SER A 53 -22.52 -15.09 -2.56
CA SER A 53 -21.52 -14.38 -1.76
C SER A 53 -20.19 -15.15 -1.66
N GLN A 54 -20.26 -16.47 -1.47
CA GLN A 54 -19.08 -17.36 -1.48
C GLN A 54 -18.39 -17.38 -2.85
N MET A 55 -19.17 -17.49 -3.93
CA MET A 55 -18.63 -17.45 -5.29
C MET A 55 -17.98 -16.09 -5.58
N GLY A 56 -18.59 -14.99 -5.14
CA GLY A 56 -18.02 -13.65 -5.26
C GLY A 56 -16.66 -13.52 -4.55
N LEU A 57 -16.53 -14.07 -3.35
CA LEU A 57 -15.25 -14.11 -2.62
C LEU A 57 -14.19 -14.95 -3.37
N ILE A 58 -14.56 -16.14 -3.87
CA ILE A 58 -13.64 -17.00 -4.64
C ILE A 58 -13.19 -16.30 -5.92
N MET A 59 -14.12 -15.69 -6.66
CA MET A 59 -13.83 -14.94 -7.89
C MET A 59 -12.92 -13.74 -7.61
N ASN A 60 -13.11 -13.05 -6.48
CA ASN A 60 -12.21 -11.98 -6.07
C ASN A 60 -10.78 -12.48 -5.91
N GLY A 61 -10.58 -13.58 -5.18
CA GLY A 61 -9.26 -14.19 -5.00
C GLY A 61 -8.65 -14.65 -6.32
N LEU A 62 -9.43 -15.34 -7.16
CA LEU A 62 -8.98 -15.87 -8.44
C LEU A 62 -8.56 -14.78 -9.43
N LEU A 63 -9.32 -13.69 -9.53
CA LEU A 63 -9.00 -12.58 -10.44
C LEU A 63 -7.85 -11.71 -9.94
N LYS A 64 -7.64 -11.64 -8.62
CA LYS A 64 -6.58 -10.81 -8.02
C LYS A 64 -5.18 -11.32 -8.35
N VAL A 65 -4.99 -12.63 -8.44
CA VAL A 65 -3.66 -13.23 -8.70
C VAL A 65 -3.13 -12.86 -10.11
N PRO A 66 -3.87 -13.11 -11.22
CA PRO A 66 -3.44 -12.67 -12.54
C PRO A 66 -3.33 -11.14 -12.64
N MET A 67 -4.26 -10.40 -12.04
CA MET A 67 -4.22 -8.94 -12.04
C MET A 67 -2.92 -8.40 -11.42
N GLN A 68 -2.53 -8.92 -10.26
CA GLN A 68 -1.28 -8.51 -9.60
C GLN A 68 -0.06 -8.87 -10.44
N PHE A 69 -0.06 -10.04 -11.07
CA PHE A 69 1.00 -10.44 -12.00
C PHE A 69 1.13 -9.43 -13.16
N PHE A 70 0.01 -9.06 -13.81
CA PHE A 70 0.04 -8.09 -14.90
C PHE A 70 0.46 -6.68 -14.46
N ILE A 71 0.05 -6.23 -13.27
CA ILE A 71 0.47 -4.93 -12.73
C ILE A 71 2.00 -4.91 -12.54
N LEU A 72 2.57 -5.95 -11.92
CA LEU A 72 4.02 -6.05 -11.74
C LEU A 72 4.75 -6.19 -13.08
N LEU A 73 4.21 -6.99 -14.00
CA LEU A 73 4.76 -7.17 -15.33
C LEU A 73 4.82 -5.84 -16.09
N ILE A 74 3.77 -5.01 -16.02
CA ILE A 74 3.77 -3.67 -16.63
C ILE A 74 4.90 -2.82 -16.04
N GLY A 75 5.11 -2.85 -14.72
CA GLY A 75 6.23 -2.14 -14.08
C GLY A 75 7.60 -2.59 -14.61
N VAL A 76 7.81 -3.90 -14.75
CA VAL A 76 9.03 -4.46 -15.35
C VAL A 76 9.18 -4.04 -16.82
N MET A 77 8.09 -4.10 -17.60
CA MET A 77 8.10 -3.71 -19.01
C MET A 77 8.45 -2.23 -19.18
N VAL A 78 7.90 -1.33 -18.34
CA VAL A 78 8.23 0.10 -18.36
C VAL A 78 9.67 0.35 -17.92
N PHE A 79 10.17 -0.39 -16.91
CA PHE A 79 11.57 -0.33 -16.52
C PHE A 79 12.51 -0.75 -17.66
N VAL A 80 12.22 -1.86 -18.34
CA VAL A 80 12.98 -2.34 -19.50
C VAL A 80 12.86 -1.36 -20.67
N PHE A 81 11.69 -0.79 -20.91
CA PHE A 81 11.46 0.22 -21.95
C PHE A 81 12.42 1.41 -21.82
N PHE A 82 12.59 1.94 -20.60
CA PHE A 82 13.54 3.03 -20.30
C PHE A 82 15.01 2.60 -20.23
N GLN A 83 15.34 1.32 -20.45
CA GLN A 83 16.72 0.93 -20.73
C GLN A 83 17.13 1.29 -22.17
N PHE A 84 16.15 1.35 -23.09
CA PHE A 84 16.38 1.62 -24.51
C PHE A 84 15.85 3.00 -24.97
N HIS A 85 15.04 3.67 -24.15
CA HIS A 85 14.51 5.00 -24.45
C HIS A 85 14.95 6.02 -23.42
N GLN A 86 15.20 7.25 -23.86
CA GLN A 86 15.59 8.33 -22.97
C GLN A 86 14.46 8.68 -21.99
N ALA A 87 14.73 8.45 -20.71
CA ALA A 87 13.90 8.91 -19.61
C ALA A 87 14.25 10.36 -19.24
N PRO A 88 13.27 11.16 -18.77
CA PRO A 88 13.55 12.48 -18.22
C PRO A 88 14.40 12.36 -16.95
N LEU A 89 15.10 13.43 -16.60
CA LEU A 89 15.90 13.51 -15.37
C LEU A 89 15.02 13.39 -14.12
N HIS A 90 13.81 13.96 -14.17
CA HIS A 90 12.78 13.85 -13.13
C HIS A 90 11.40 13.67 -13.76
N PHE A 91 10.60 12.72 -13.26
CA PHE A 91 9.31 12.36 -13.85
C PHE A 91 8.15 13.27 -13.40
N ASN A 92 8.29 14.00 -12.28
CA ASN A 92 7.25 14.89 -11.77
C ASN A 92 7.24 16.25 -12.52
N PRO A 93 6.18 16.55 -13.31
CA PRO A 93 6.13 17.76 -14.14
C PRO A 93 6.04 19.07 -13.34
N ASN A 94 5.55 19.03 -12.10
CA ASN A 94 5.47 20.23 -11.26
C ASN A 94 6.88 20.67 -10.84
N ASN A 95 7.73 19.72 -10.45
CA ASN A 95 9.09 19.99 -10.04
C ASN A 95 9.97 20.50 -11.20
N THR A 96 9.82 19.91 -12.40
CA THR A 96 10.53 20.39 -13.59
C THR A 96 10.10 21.82 -13.96
N LYS A 97 8.81 22.15 -13.79
CA LYS A 97 8.32 23.52 -13.96
C LYS A 97 8.91 24.47 -12.90
N THR A 98 8.89 24.10 -11.62
CA THR A 98 9.45 24.91 -10.53
C THR A 98 10.93 25.22 -10.74
N ILE A 99 11.75 24.21 -11.06
CA ILE A 99 13.18 24.42 -11.27
C ILE A 99 13.48 25.25 -12.51
N SER A 100 12.66 25.13 -13.57
CA SER A 100 12.80 25.92 -14.80
C SER A 100 12.59 27.43 -14.58
N THR A 101 11.91 27.81 -13.49
CA THR A 101 11.71 29.21 -13.08
C THR A 101 12.66 29.67 -11.99
N SER A 102 13.55 28.78 -11.51
CA SER A 102 14.48 29.05 -10.41
C SER A 102 15.86 29.48 -10.90
N GLN A 103 16.71 29.93 -9.97
CA GLN A 103 18.13 30.22 -10.24
C GLN A 103 18.96 28.98 -10.63
N TYR A 104 18.48 27.77 -10.32
CA TYR A 104 19.16 26.50 -10.59
C TYR A 104 18.88 25.94 -11.99
N LYS A 105 18.09 26.65 -12.81
CA LYS A 105 17.74 26.23 -14.18
C LYS A 105 18.94 25.80 -15.01
N THR A 106 19.98 26.63 -15.07
CA THR A 106 21.17 26.37 -15.90
C THR A 106 21.94 25.13 -15.46
N GLU A 107 22.01 24.90 -14.14
CA GLU A 107 22.65 23.71 -13.57
C GLU A 107 21.84 22.45 -13.89
N PHE A 108 20.50 22.52 -13.75
CA PHE A 108 19.59 21.44 -14.09
C PHE A 108 19.64 21.08 -15.60
N GLU A 109 19.62 22.07 -16.49
CA GLU A 109 19.80 21.87 -17.94
C GLU A 109 21.18 21.24 -18.26
N GLY A 110 22.20 21.54 -17.46
CA GLY A 110 23.50 20.88 -17.53
C GLY A 110 23.41 19.38 -17.23
N LEU A 111 22.69 19.01 -16.17
CA LEU A 111 22.45 17.60 -15.81
C LEU A 111 21.60 16.88 -16.87
N GLU A 112 20.60 17.55 -17.46
CA GLU A 112 19.79 16.96 -18.54
C GLU A 112 20.64 16.62 -19.77
N LYS A 113 21.60 17.48 -20.14
CA LYS A 113 22.54 17.21 -21.24
C LYS A 113 23.46 16.04 -20.93
N GLN A 114 23.95 15.94 -19.69
CA GLN A 114 24.76 14.80 -19.25
C GLN A 114 23.96 13.50 -19.30
N LEU A 115 22.71 13.53 -18.82
CA LEU A 115 21.79 12.39 -18.87
C LEU A 115 21.51 11.96 -20.31
N LYS A 116 21.29 12.91 -21.23
CA LYS A 116 21.07 12.60 -22.64
C LYS A 116 22.26 11.88 -23.27
N THR A 117 23.48 12.35 -22.98
CA THR A 117 24.71 11.73 -23.47
C THR A 117 24.88 10.32 -22.88
N LEU A 118 24.65 10.18 -21.58
CA LEU A 118 24.68 8.89 -20.89
C LEU A 118 23.62 7.91 -21.43
N GLY A 119 22.43 8.41 -21.75
CA GLY A 119 21.34 7.63 -22.32
C GLY A 119 21.67 7.04 -23.68
N GLN A 120 22.37 7.80 -24.53
CA GLN A 120 22.85 7.32 -25.83
C GLN A 120 23.89 6.20 -25.66
N GLU A 121 24.87 6.38 -24.76
CA GLU A 121 25.88 5.35 -24.48
C GLU A 121 25.22 4.08 -23.90
N LYS A 122 24.23 4.25 -23.02
CA LYS A 122 23.50 3.13 -22.43
C LYS A 122 22.67 2.37 -23.46
N GLU A 123 22.02 3.06 -24.40
CA GLU A 123 21.27 2.43 -25.49
C GLU A 123 22.19 1.59 -26.38
N GLU A 124 23.34 2.14 -26.79
CA GLU A 124 24.34 1.44 -27.60
C GLU A 124 24.89 0.19 -26.90
N ILE A 125 25.31 0.33 -25.64
CA ILE A 125 25.84 -0.80 -24.85
C ILE A 125 24.76 -1.86 -24.59
N SER A 126 23.52 -1.44 -24.32
CA SER A 126 22.42 -2.38 -24.09
C SER A 126 22.09 -3.18 -25.36
N MET A 127 22.06 -2.53 -26.53
CA MET A 127 21.88 -3.23 -27.81
C MET A 127 23.02 -4.20 -28.10
N LEU A 128 24.27 -3.79 -27.87
CA LEU A 128 25.43 -4.64 -28.07
C LEU A 128 25.39 -5.86 -27.14
N TYR A 129 25.09 -5.67 -25.86
CA TYR A 129 24.97 -6.76 -24.89
C TYR A 129 23.87 -7.74 -25.25
N VAL A 130 22.67 -7.26 -25.61
CA VAL A 130 21.55 -8.12 -26.06
C VAL A 130 21.92 -8.88 -27.33
N SER A 131 22.64 -8.27 -28.27
CA SER A 131 23.09 -8.94 -29.49
C SER A 131 24.05 -10.11 -29.20
N GLN A 132 24.93 -9.95 -28.21
CA GLN A 132 25.87 -10.99 -27.77
C GLN A 132 25.17 -12.10 -26.98
N LEU A 133 24.20 -11.73 -26.11
CA LEU A 133 23.37 -12.70 -25.41
C LEU A 133 22.56 -13.57 -26.37
N ASN A 134 22.03 -13.01 -27.46
CA ASN A 134 21.33 -13.77 -28.50
C ASN A 134 22.24 -14.78 -29.21
N GLN A 135 23.55 -14.59 -29.16
CA GLN A 135 24.57 -15.53 -29.64
C GLN A 135 25.05 -16.48 -28.53
N ASN A 136 24.36 -16.54 -27.39
CA ASN A 136 24.72 -17.29 -26.18
C ASN A 136 26.08 -16.89 -25.58
N TYR A 137 26.50 -15.64 -25.77
CA TYR A 137 27.70 -15.08 -25.14
C TYR A 137 27.34 -14.03 -24.10
N ASP A 138 27.61 -14.33 -22.83
CA ASP A 138 27.48 -13.39 -21.72
C ASP A 138 28.82 -12.66 -21.53
N ASN A 139 28.85 -11.38 -21.89
CA ASN A 139 30.04 -10.55 -21.82
C ASN A 139 30.11 -9.80 -20.47
N PRO A 140 31.00 -10.22 -19.55
CA PRO A 140 31.07 -9.63 -18.22
C PRO A 140 31.50 -8.16 -18.25
N ASP A 141 32.26 -7.72 -19.25
CA ASP A 141 32.71 -6.34 -19.36
C ASP A 141 31.57 -5.40 -19.74
N LEU A 142 30.72 -5.82 -20.69
CA LEU A 142 29.51 -5.07 -21.04
C LEU A 142 28.51 -5.06 -19.88
N HIS A 143 28.35 -6.17 -19.18
CA HIS A 143 27.53 -6.25 -17.97
C HIS A 143 28.00 -5.26 -16.89
N ASN A 144 29.28 -5.26 -16.57
CA ASN A 144 29.87 -4.33 -15.62
C ASN A 144 29.73 -2.88 -16.09
N LYS A 145 29.93 -2.61 -17.39
CA LYS A 145 29.75 -1.28 -17.96
C LYS A 145 28.30 -0.79 -17.81
N MET A 146 27.30 -1.64 -18.05
CA MET A 146 25.89 -1.31 -17.79
C MET A 146 25.63 -0.98 -16.32
N ILE A 147 26.24 -1.71 -15.37
CA ILE A 147 26.10 -1.42 -13.94
C ILE A 147 26.69 -0.04 -13.62
N THR A 148 27.86 0.30 -14.16
CA THR A 148 28.49 1.62 -13.99
C THR A 148 27.62 2.72 -14.58
N LEU A 149 27.09 2.54 -15.80
CA LEU A 149 26.20 3.51 -16.44
C LEU A 149 24.92 3.74 -15.64
N ASN A 150 24.29 2.67 -15.13
CA ASN A 150 23.11 2.78 -14.27
C ASN A 150 23.42 3.48 -12.94
N THR A 151 24.62 3.27 -12.38
CA THR A 151 25.05 3.98 -11.17
C THR A 151 25.22 5.47 -11.44
N ARG A 152 25.86 5.83 -12.55
CA ARG A 152 26.03 7.23 -12.96
C ARG A 152 24.69 7.91 -13.28
N GLU A 153 23.75 7.19 -13.88
CA GLU A 153 22.39 7.69 -14.11
C GLU A 153 21.71 8.01 -12.78
N LYS A 154 21.84 7.11 -11.80
CA LYS A 154 21.30 7.33 -10.46
C LYS A 154 21.91 8.57 -9.79
N ASP A 155 23.23 8.75 -9.88
CA ASP A 155 23.91 9.91 -9.30
C ASP A 155 23.43 11.24 -9.92
N LEU A 156 23.21 11.27 -11.25
CA LEU A 156 22.64 12.43 -11.93
C LEU A 156 21.22 12.75 -11.43
N ARG A 157 20.39 11.71 -11.27
CA ARG A 157 19.03 11.86 -10.74
C ARG A 157 19.03 12.34 -9.29
N ASP A 158 19.97 11.86 -8.47
CA ASP A 158 20.08 12.27 -7.07
C ASP A 158 20.57 13.73 -6.95
N GLN A 159 21.53 14.16 -7.78
CA GLN A 159 21.90 15.59 -7.91
C GLN A 159 20.71 16.45 -8.35
N ALA A 160 19.90 15.98 -9.30
CA ALA A 160 18.71 16.70 -9.76
C ALA A 160 17.70 16.89 -8.63
N LYS A 161 17.48 15.87 -7.79
CA LYS A 161 16.62 15.97 -6.60
C LYS A 161 17.14 17.00 -5.61
N GLU A 162 18.45 17.05 -5.37
CA GLU A 162 19.04 18.07 -4.49
C GLU A 162 18.80 19.49 -5.01
N LEU A 163 18.93 19.72 -6.32
CA LEU A 163 18.62 21.02 -6.92
C LEU A 163 17.15 21.37 -6.80
N ILE A 164 16.25 20.40 -6.97
CA ILE A 164 14.81 20.59 -6.80
C ILE A 164 14.50 20.98 -5.35
N THR A 165 15.09 20.30 -4.36
CA THR A 165 14.92 20.64 -2.94
C THR A 165 15.49 22.02 -2.60
N LYS A 166 16.59 22.43 -3.22
CA LYS A 166 17.14 23.79 -3.07
C LYS A 166 16.23 24.85 -3.70
N ALA A 167 15.59 24.54 -4.82
CA ALA A 167 14.66 25.44 -5.50
C ALA A 167 13.33 25.59 -4.74
N ASP A 168 12.83 24.50 -4.16
CA ASP A 168 11.64 24.46 -3.32
C ASP A 168 11.79 23.42 -2.20
N SER A 169 11.96 23.92 -0.97
CA SER A 169 12.09 23.08 0.23
C SER A 169 10.88 22.19 0.52
N LYS A 170 9.71 22.46 -0.09
CA LYS A 170 8.48 21.68 0.05
C LYS A 170 8.26 20.71 -1.11
N ALA A 171 9.13 20.71 -2.12
CA ALA A 171 8.99 19.84 -3.27
C ALA A 171 9.16 18.36 -2.90
N GLU A 172 8.23 17.53 -3.35
CA GLU A 172 8.33 16.08 -3.26
C GLU A 172 9.30 15.55 -4.32
N THR A 173 10.47 15.06 -3.89
CA THR A 173 11.54 14.59 -4.80
C THR A 173 11.45 13.10 -5.14
N ASN A 174 10.54 12.36 -4.51
CA ASN A 174 10.23 10.99 -4.91
C ASN A 174 9.25 11.01 -6.09
N ASP A 175 9.70 10.56 -7.26
CA ASP A 175 8.93 10.60 -8.51
C ASP A 175 8.61 9.23 -9.08
N LYS A 176 8.84 8.16 -8.31
CA LYS A 176 8.63 6.77 -8.76
C LYS A 176 7.20 6.52 -9.24
N ASP A 177 6.22 7.15 -8.58
CA ASP A 177 4.80 7.03 -8.92
C ASP A 177 4.44 7.74 -10.24
N TYR A 178 5.29 8.66 -10.70
CA TYR A 178 5.10 9.40 -11.96
C TYR A 178 5.68 8.66 -13.18
N VAL A 179 6.49 7.62 -12.99
CA VAL A 179 7.14 6.88 -14.11
C VAL A 179 6.08 6.30 -15.05
N PHE A 180 5.08 5.62 -14.49
CA PHE A 180 4.02 5.01 -15.28
C PHE A 180 3.14 6.06 -15.95
N LEU A 181 2.81 7.14 -15.23
CA LEU A 181 2.04 8.25 -15.77
C LEU A 181 2.77 8.93 -16.94
N TYR A 182 4.07 9.16 -16.80
CA TYR A 182 4.90 9.72 -17.86
C TYR A 182 4.93 8.82 -19.09
N PHE A 183 5.07 7.50 -18.90
CA PHE A 183 5.01 6.54 -20.00
C PHE A 183 3.68 6.65 -20.78
N ILE A 184 2.56 6.67 -20.06
CA ILE A 184 1.22 6.82 -20.65
C ILE A 184 1.12 8.11 -21.47
N LEU A 185 1.51 9.24 -20.89
CA LEU A 185 1.30 10.55 -21.49
C LEU A 185 2.18 10.81 -22.72
N ASN A 186 3.38 10.21 -22.78
CA ASN A 186 4.35 10.51 -23.83
C ASN A 186 4.47 9.42 -24.91
N PHE A 187 4.15 8.16 -24.60
CA PHE A 187 4.39 7.04 -25.51
C PHE A 187 3.11 6.33 -26.01
N LEU A 188 1.95 6.57 -25.40
CA LEU A 188 0.70 5.97 -25.88
C LEU A 188 -0.04 6.86 -26.88
N PRO A 189 -0.78 6.25 -27.84
CA PRO A 189 -1.54 7.00 -28.83
C PRO A 189 -2.68 7.81 -28.19
N LYS A 190 -2.96 8.95 -28.82
CA LYS A 190 -4.12 9.80 -28.49
C LYS A 190 -5.40 8.95 -28.59
N GLY A 191 -6.27 9.04 -27.59
CA GLY A 191 -7.43 8.17 -27.43
C GLY A 191 -7.23 7.09 -26.36
N LEU A 192 -6.13 6.32 -26.43
CA LEU A 192 -5.81 5.32 -25.41
C LEU A 192 -5.47 5.96 -24.06
N ILE A 193 -4.79 7.12 -24.10
CA ILE A 193 -4.55 7.95 -22.91
C ILE A 193 -5.87 8.30 -22.21
N GLY A 194 -6.87 8.76 -22.97
CA GLY A 194 -8.17 9.14 -22.42
C GLY A 194 -8.92 7.96 -21.81
N LEU A 195 -8.92 6.81 -22.50
CA LEU A 195 -9.49 5.57 -21.98
C LEU A 195 -8.82 5.14 -20.68
N LEU A 196 -7.49 5.16 -20.63
CA LEU A 196 -6.74 4.72 -19.47
C LEU A 196 -6.91 5.65 -18.27
N LEU A 197 -6.93 6.97 -18.49
CA LEU A 197 -7.29 7.93 -17.44
C LEU A 197 -8.70 7.70 -16.90
N ALA A 198 -9.67 7.39 -17.77
CA ALA A 198 -11.04 7.06 -17.35
C ALA A 198 -11.08 5.78 -16.49
N VAL A 199 -10.30 4.75 -16.85
CA VAL A 199 -10.19 3.51 -16.06
C VAL A 199 -9.54 3.76 -14.70
N ILE A 200 -8.47 4.55 -14.64
CA ILE A 200 -7.80 4.92 -13.38
C ILE A 200 -8.77 5.66 -12.46
N ILE A 201 -9.47 6.69 -12.98
CA ILE A 201 -10.44 7.47 -12.20
C ILE A 201 -11.58 6.56 -11.73
N SER A 202 -12.10 5.69 -12.60
CA SER A 202 -13.17 4.74 -12.24
C SER A 202 -12.74 3.78 -11.13
N ALA A 203 -11.52 3.25 -11.21
CA ALA A 203 -10.96 2.38 -10.17
C ALA A 203 -10.78 3.13 -8.84
N ALA A 204 -10.24 4.35 -8.88
CA ALA A 204 -10.07 5.20 -7.69
C ALA A 204 -11.43 5.54 -7.06
N MET A 205 -12.42 5.93 -7.86
CA MET A 205 -13.77 6.23 -7.39
C MET A 205 -14.45 5.01 -6.76
N SER A 206 -14.29 3.82 -7.34
CA SER A 206 -14.86 2.59 -6.77
C SER A 206 -14.31 2.27 -5.38
N SER A 207 -13.00 2.39 -5.19
CA SER A 207 -12.36 2.14 -3.89
C SER A 207 -12.74 3.22 -2.86
N SER A 208 -12.66 4.50 -3.24
CA SER A 208 -12.98 5.62 -2.35
C SER A 208 -14.44 5.61 -1.92
N ALA A 209 -15.38 5.32 -2.83
CA ALA A 209 -16.80 5.20 -2.51
C ALA A 209 -17.05 4.07 -1.50
N SER A 210 -16.41 2.90 -1.70
CA SER A 210 -16.52 1.76 -0.79
C SER A 210 -16.00 2.09 0.62
N GLY A 211 -14.84 2.77 0.72
CA GLY A 211 -14.25 3.17 1.99
C GLY A 211 -15.07 4.23 2.73
N LEU A 212 -15.50 5.28 2.02
CA LEU A 212 -16.35 6.34 2.60
C LEU A 212 -17.70 5.80 3.06
N ASN A 213 -18.30 4.89 2.28
CA ASN A 213 -19.56 4.25 2.67
C ASN A 213 -19.39 3.36 3.91
N ALA A 214 -18.30 2.60 4.00
CA ALA A 214 -18.00 1.77 5.16
C ALA A 214 -17.83 2.63 6.43
N LEU A 215 -17.06 3.72 6.35
CA LEU A 215 -16.86 4.66 7.46
C LEU A 215 -18.16 5.35 7.87
N ALA A 216 -18.94 5.84 6.91
CA ALA A 216 -20.22 6.50 7.18
C ALA A 216 -21.25 5.54 7.78
N SER A 217 -21.35 4.32 7.26
CA SER A 217 -22.27 3.29 7.75
C SER A 217 -21.90 2.85 9.17
N THR A 218 -20.61 2.60 9.45
CA THR A 218 -20.13 2.25 10.79
C THR A 218 -20.38 3.40 11.78
N THR A 219 -20.09 4.64 11.37
CA THR A 219 -20.38 5.83 12.20
C THR A 219 -21.87 5.96 12.49
N THR A 220 -22.73 5.70 11.49
CA THR A 220 -24.18 5.83 11.66
C THR A 220 -24.76 4.72 12.54
N ILE A 221 -24.43 3.46 12.26
CA ILE A 221 -25.06 2.30 12.90
C ILE A 221 -24.45 2.03 14.28
N ASP A 222 -23.12 2.03 14.38
CA ASP A 222 -22.44 1.60 15.61
C ASP A 222 -22.25 2.74 16.61
N ILE A 223 -22.11 3.98 16.14
CA ILE A 223 -21.93 5.13 17.01
C ILE A 223 -23.25 5.91 17.12
N TYR A 224 -23.74 6.50 16.04
CA TYR A 224 -24.84 7.45 16.11
C TYR A 224 -26.16 6.81 16.55
N MET A 225 -26.60 5.72 15.90
CA MET A 225 -27.87 5.05 16.19
C MET A 225 -27.93 4.48 17.61
N ARG A 226 -26.81 3.98 18.15
CA ARG A 226 -26.75 3.46 19.52
C ARG A 226 -26.83 4.54 20.60
N HIS A 227 -26.46 5.79 20.28
CA HIS A 227 -26.43 6.89 21.25
C HIS A 227 -27.62 7.85 21.14
N VAL A 228 -28.33 7.85 20.00
CA VAL A 228 -29.52 8.68 19.82
C VAL A 228 -30.69 8.12 20.62
N LYS A 229 -31.31 8.98 21.44
CA LYS A 229 -32.50 8.63 22.23
C LYS A 229 -33.78 8.87 21.42
N GLY A 230 -34.75 7.97 21.59
CA GLY A 230 -36.06 8.02 20.96
C GLY A 230 -36.12 7.33 19.59
N GLU A 231 -37.31 6.95 19.15
CA GLU A 231 -37.52 6.36 17.84
C GLU A 231 -37.29 7.42 16.74
N LYS A 232 -36.39 7.11 15.81
CA LYS A 232 -36.14 7.90 14.61
C LYS A 232 -36.56 7.09 13.39
N THR A 233 -37.02 7.79 12.37
CA THR A 233 -37.43 7.16 11.10
C THR A 233 -36.20 6.65 10.34
N GLU A 234 -36.37 5.65 9.47
CA GLU A 234 -35.30 5.16 8.60
C GLU A 234 -34.68 6.29 7.75
N LYS A 235 -35.52 7.22 7.29
CA LYS A 235 -35.09 8.40 6.53
C LYS A 235 -34.05 9.25 7.30
N HIS A 236 -34.24 9.40 8.61
CA HIS A 236 -33.28 10.12 9.46
C HIS A 236 -31.89 9.46 9.44
N PHE A 237 -31.82 8.14 9.50
CA PHE A 237 -30.55 7.41 9.45
C PHE A 237 -29.90 7.45 8.05
N VAL A 238 -30.71 7.43 6.99
CA VAL A 238 -30.20 7.62 5.62
C VAL A 238 -29.59 9.01 5.46
N ASP A 239 -30.28 10.06 5.91
CA ASP A 239 -29.78 11.43 5.81
C ASP A 239 -28.56 11.67 6.73
N SER A 240 -28.53 11.04 7.90
CA SER A 240 -27.34 11.02 8.77
C SER A 240 -26.15 10.33 8.09
N THR A 241 -26.37 9.20 7.42
CA THR A 241 -25.31 8.49 6.68
C THR A 241 -24.74 9.35 5.56
N LYS A 242 -25.58 10.09 4.81
CA LYS A 242 -25.12 11.04 3.79
C LYS A 242 -24.26 12.15 4.38
N LEU A 243 -24.67 12.71 5.54
CA LEU A 243 -23.88 13.72 6.25
C LEU A 243 -22.53 13.15 6.70
N PHE A 244 -22.50 11.97 7.31
CA PHE A 244 -21.24 11.34 7.71
C PHE A 244 -20.35 10.99 6.51
N THR A 245 -20.94 10.63 5.36
CA THR A 245 -20.19 10.43 4.11
C THR A 245 -19.49 11.71 3.68
N LEU A 246 -20.17 12.85 3.75
CA LEU A 246 -19.58 14.16 3.45
C LEU A 246 -18.45 14.50 4.44
N ILE A 247 -18.67 14.30 5.75
CA ILE A 247 -17.66 14.56 6.78
C ILE A 247 -16.39 13.73 6.55
N TRP A 248 -16.54 12.42 6.35
CA TRP A 248 -15.41 11.54 6.04
C TRP A 248 -14.72 11.89 4.72
N GLY A 249 -15.49 12.34 3.72
CA GLY A 249 -14.94 12.86 2.46
C GLY A 249 -14.06 14.08 2.67
N VAL A 250 -14.49 15.05 3.48
CA VAL A 250 -13.68 16.23 3.84
C VAL A 250 -12.42 15.83 4.60
N ILE A 251 -12.52 14.92 5.58
CA ILE A 251 -11.36 14.40 6.34
C ILE A 251 -10.37 13.72 5.38
N ALA A 252 -10.86 12.90 4.45
CA ALA A 252 -10.02 12.23 3.45
C ALA A 252 -9.31 13.23 2.53
N ILE A 253 -9.98 14.31 2.11
CA ILE A 253 -9.36 15.39 1.30
C ILE A 253 -8.27 16.10 2.09
N ILE A 254 -8.52 16.44 3.37
CA ILE A 254 -7.51 17.07 4.24
C ILE A 254 -6.27 16.17 4.36
N PHE A 255 -6.47 14.86 4.60
CA PHE A 255 -5.38 13.90 4.69
C PHE A 255 -4.63 13.76 3.35
N ALA A 256 -5.35 13.73 2.23
CA ALA A 256 -4.74 13.67 0.89
C ALA A 256 -3.87 14.91 0.59
N CYS A 257 -4.31 16.10 1.02
CA CYS A 257 -3.52 17.33 0.89
C CYS A 257 -2.22 17.33 1.73
N MET A 258 -2.12 16.47 2.75
CA MET A 258 -0.91 16.28 3.56
C MET A 258 -0.04 15.10 3.08
N GLY A 259 -0.40 14.46 1.96
CA GLY A 259 0.13 13.16 1.53
C GLY A 259 1.61 13.09 1.16
N SER A 260 2.33 14.21 1.05
CA SER A 260 3.75 14.26 0.70
C SER A 260 4.70 13.72 1.79
N LEU A 261 4.16 13.14 2.86
CA LEU A 261 4.91 12.64 4.02
C LEU A 261 5.41 11.20 3.86
N PHE A 262 5.07 10.49 2.78
CA PHE A 262 5.26 9.03 2.71
C PHE A 262 6.04 8.57 1.46
N ASP A 263 7.10 7.79 1.66
CA ASP A 263 7.96 7.26 0.58
C ASP A 263 7.25 6.26 -0.35
N ASN A 264 6.30 5.48 0.18
CA ASN A 264 5.52 4.52 -0.59
C ASN A 264 4.12 4.35 0.03
N LEU A 265 3.10 4.80 -0.70
CA LEU A 265 1.72 4.78 -0.23
C LEU A 265 1.20 3.36 0.04
N ILE A 266 1.57 2.38 -0.79
CA ILE A 266 1.16 0.97 -0.61
C ILE A 266 1.77 0.42 0.68
N GLN A 267 3.05 0.72 0.94
CA GLN A 267 3.72 0.29 2.16
C GLN A 267 3.07 0.92 3.39
N MET A 268 2.74 2.21 3.36
CA MET A 268 2.06 2.89 4.47
C MET A 268 0.73 2.22 4.81
N VAL A 269 -0.11 1.94 3.81
CA VAL A 269 -1.41 1.28 4.03
C VAL A 269 -1.23 -0.08 4.69
N ASN A 270 -0.22 -0.86 4.27
CA ASN A 270 0.06 -2.17 4.86
C ASN A 270 0.60 -2.07 6.29
N ILE A 271 1.40 -1.05 6.60
CA ILE A 271 1.88 -0.78 7.97
C ILE A 271 0.69 -0.46 8.88
N ILE A 272 -0.15 0.51 8.49
CA ILE A 272 -1.34 0.91 9.26
C ILE A 272 -2.25 -0.30 9.44
N GLY A 273 -2.53 -1.04 8.37
CA GLY A 273 -3.31 -2.27 8.44
C GLY A 273 -2.73 -3.26 9.45
N SER A 274 -1.42 -3.49 9.41
CA SER A 274 -0.80 -4.51 10.27
C SER A 274 -0.75 -4.15 11.76
N ILE A 275 -0.78 -2.86 12.10
CA ILE A 275 -0.83 -2.38 13.49
C ILE A 275 -2.21 -2.65 14.13
N PHE A 276 -3.29 -2.66 13.34
CA PHE A 276 -4.66 -2.76 13.87
C PHE A 276 -5.35 -4.10 13.56
N TYR A 277 -5.16 -4.64 12.36
CA TYR A 277 -5.92 -5.80 11.88
C TYR A 277 -5.66 -7.06 12.69
N GLY A 278 -4.43 -7.27 13.20
CA GLY A 278 -4.13 -8.40 14.07
C GLY A 278 -5.03 -8.45 15.31
N THR A 279 -5.11 -7.34 16.04
CA THR A 279 -5.96 -7.22 17.24
C THR A 279 -7.43 -7.43 16.91
N VAL A 280 -7.94 -6.78 15.84
CA VAL A 280 -9.34 -6.92 15.41
C VAL A 280 -9.66 -8.37 15.06
N LEU A 281 -8.80 -9.02 14.28
CA LEU A 281 -8.95 -10.44 13.95
C LEU A 281 -8.99 -11.30 15.22
N GLY A 282 -8.12 -11.03 16.19
CA GLY A 282 -8.13 -11.71 17.49
C GLY A 282 -9.47 -11.61 18.22
N ILE A 283 -10.09 -10.43 18.24
CA ILE A 283 -11.43 -10.21 18.82
C ILE A 283 -12.46 -11.11 18.14
N PHE A 284 -12.49 -11.15 16.80
CA PHE A 284 -13.43 -11.97 16.04
C PHE A 284 -13.20 -13.47 16.23
N LEU A 285 -11.94 -13.93 16.25
CA LEU A 285 -11.60 -15.33 16.47
C LEU A 285 -12.05 -15.80 17.87
N VAL A 286 -11.83 -14.98 18.90
CA VAL A 286 -12.33 -15.26 20.25
C VAL A 286 -13.87 -15.33 20.24
N ALA A 287 -14.53 -14.34 19.65
CA ALA A 287 -15.99 -14.26 19.64
C ALA A 287 -16.66 -15.45 18.92
N PHE A 288 -16.07 -15.96 17.83
CA PHE A 288 -16.64 -17.07 17.08
C PHE A 288 -16.29 -18.44 17.66
N TYR A 289 -15.04 -18.65 18.06
CA TYR A 289 -14.54 -19.99 18.38
C TYR A 289 -14.34 -20.25 19.88
N ILE A 290 -14.18 -19.22 20.71
CA ILE A 290 -13.84 -19.36 22.13
C ILE A 290 -14.97 -18.76 23.01
N LYS A 291 -16.13 -19.44 22.99
CA LYS A 291 -17.38 -18.98 23.65
C LYS A 291 -17.30 -18.83 25.17
N PHE A 292 -16.24 -19.34 25.81
CA PHE A 292 -16.02 -19.19 27.26
C PHE A 292 -15.58 -17.77 27.66
N ILE A 293 -14.98 -17.00 26.75
CA ILE A 293 -14.47 -15.67 27.05
C ILE A 293 -15.61 -14.64 26.96
N LYS A 294 -15.84 -13.91 28.06
CA LYS A 294 -16.89 -12.87 28.18
C LYS A 294 -16.39 -11.52 27.63
N ALA A 295 -17.33 -10.64 27.28
CA ALA A 295 -17.07 -9.34 26.66
C ALA A 295 -16.03 -8.47 27.41
N GLN A 296 -16.05 -8.47 28.74
CA GLN A 296 -15.11 -7.69 29.55
C GLN A 296 -13.65 -8.15 29.36
N ALA A 297 -13.42 -9.47 29.30
CA ALA A 297 -12.09 -10.03 29.09
C ALA A 297 -11.59 -9.80 27.65
N ILE A 298 -12.50 -9.84 26.67
CA ILE A 298 -12.19 -9.48 25.27
C ILE A 298 -11.75 -8.02 25.18
N PHE A 299 -12.55 -7.11 25.76
CA PHE A 299 -12.30 -5.67 25.69
C PHE A 299 -10.93 -5.29 26.29
N TRP A 300 -10.66 -5.70 27.54
CA TRP A 300 -9.38 -5.38 28.18
C TRP A 300 -8.19 -6.12 27.55
N GLY A 301 -8.37 -7.38 27.15
CA GLY A 301 -7.32 -8.15 26.47
C GLY A 301 -6.94 -7.52 25.12
N ALA A 302 -7.91 -7.05 24.35
CA ALA A 302 -7.69 -6.34 23.10
C ALA A 302 -7.01 -4.98 23.32
N MET A 303 -7.44 -4.21 24.33
CA MET A 303 -6.81 -2.93 24.66
C MET A 303 -5.33 -3.08 25.02
N VAL A 304 -4.99 -4.05 25.88
CA VAL A 304 -3.60 -4.34 26.26
C VAL A 304 -2.81 -4.83 25.04
N THR A 305 -3.41 -5.67 24.20
CA THR A 305 -2.78 -6.13 22.96
C THR A 305 -2.49 -4.98 22.00
N GLN A 306 -3.43 -4.06 21.81
CA GLN A 306 -3.24 -2.93 20.91
C GLN A 306 -2.09 -2.02 21.36
N ILE A 307 -1.98 -1.76 22.67
CA ILE A 307 -0.88 -0.99 23.24
C ILE A 307 0.45 -1.73 23.02
N ALA A 308 0.48 -3.04 23.25
CA ALA A 308 1.68 -3.86 23.05
C ALA A 308 2.11 -3.89 21.57
N VAL A 309 1.18 -4.02 20.62
CA VAL A 309 1.48 -3.99 19.18
C VAL A 309 2.05 -2.63 18.75
N ILE A 310 1.47 -1.54 19.23
CA ILE A 310 2.00 -0.18 18.96
C ILE A 310 3.41 -0.04 19.53
N TYR A 311 3.65 -0.56 20.73
CA TYR A 311 4.99 -0.53 21.34
C TYR A 311 6.00 -1.37 20.56
N ILE A 312 5.63 -2.59 20.14
CA ILE A 312 6.48 -3.47 19.32
C ILE A 312 6.84 -2.81 17.98
N TYR A 313 5.87 -2.13 17.35
CA TYR A 313 6.13 -1.35 16.14
C TYR A 313 7.10 -0.19 16.40
N TRP A 314 6.97 0.51 17.53
CA TRP A 314 7.81 1.66 17.87
C TRP A 314 9.27 1.29 18.13
N ILE A 315 9.53 0.12 18.70
CA ILE A 315 10.90 -0.39 18.93
C ILE A 315 11.53 -1.04 17.69
N ASP A 316 10.78 -1.19 16.59
CA ASP A 316 11.21 -1.75 15.29
C ASP A 316 11.93 -3.12 15.39
N VAL A 317 11.52 -3.96 16.35
CA VAL A 317 12.14 -5.29 16.58
C VAL A 317 11.65 -6.36 15.59
N VAL A 318 10.49 -6.15 14.97
CA VAL A 318 9.91 -7.08 13.99
C VAL A 318 9.30 -6.32 12.83
N SER A 319 9.36 -6.92 11.64
CA SER A 319 8.66 -6.42 10.46
C SER A 319 7.16 -6.29 10.73
N PHE A 320 6.57 -5.20 10.22
CA PHE A 320 5.16 -4.87 10.41
C PHE A 320 4.22 -6.04 10.03
N LEU A 321 4.58 -6.90 9.07
CA LEU A 321 3.75 -8.05 8.68
C LEU A 321 3.53 -9.04 9.84
N TRP A 322 4.52 -9.22 10.72
CA TRP A 322 4.41 -10.10 11.88
C TRP A 322 3.45 -9.58 12.94
N LEU A 323 3.22 -8.26 12.99
CA LEU A 323 2.28 -7.64 13.93
C LEU A 323 0.86 -8.18 13.77
N ASN A 324 0.46 -8.62 12.58
CA ASN A 324 -0.84 -9.26 12.35
C ASN A 324 -1.01 -10.54 13.17
N ILE A 325 0.03 -11.40 13.15
CA ILE A 325 0.02 -12.66 13.90
C ILE A 325 0.11 -12.38 15.39
N ILE A 326 1.06 -11.53 15.78
CA ILE A 326 1.29 -11.15 17.16
C ILE A 326 0.01 -10.58 17.76
N GLY A 327 -0.64 -9.62 17.09
CA GLY A 327 -1.89 -9.02 17.55
C GLY A 327 -3.03 -10.04 17.69
N ALA A 328 -3.20 -10.94 16.73
CA ALA A 328 -4.25 -11.95 16.79
C ALA A 328 -4.03 -12.94 17.94
N VAL A 329 -2.81 -13.48 18.06
CA VAL A 329 -2.45 -14.47 19.09
C VAL A 329 -2.44 -13.83 20.47
N MET A 330 -1.84 -12.64 20.64
CA MET A 330 -1.82 -11.94 21.92
C MET A 330 -3.24 -11.62 22.41
N THR A 331 -4.14 -11.21 21.52
CA THR A 331 -5.54 -10.94 21.90
C THR A 331 -6.19 -12.20 22.46
N ILE A 332 -6.03 -13.34 21.77
CA ILE A 332 -6.57 -14.63 22.24
C ILE A 332 -5.99 -15.01 23.61
N ILE A 333 -4.67 -14.93 23.78
CA ILE A 333 -3.98 -15.33 25.00
C ILE A 333 -4.36 -14.41 26.17
N LEU A 334 -4.25 -13.09 26.00
CA LEU A 334 -4.51 -12.13 27.07
C LEU A 334 -5.98 -12.15 27.48
N SER A 335 -6.91 -12.24 26.53
CA SER A 335 -8.33 -12.40 26.86
C SER A 335 -8.62 -13.71 27.59
N SER A 336 -7.94 -14.80 27.23
CA SER A 336 -8.07 -16.09 27.95
C SER A 336 -7.56 -16.00 29.38
N ILE A 337 -6.37 -15.42 29.59
CA ILE A 337 -5.77 -15.23 30.92
C ILE A 337 -6.66 -14.34 31.80
N LEU A 338 -7.14 -13.23 31.25
CA LEU A 338 -8.05 -12.32 31.96
C LEU A 338 -9.37 -13.01 32.32
N GLN A 339 -9.92 -13.83 31.43
CA GLN A 339 -11.15 -14.58 31.74
C GLN A 339 -10.94 -15.57 32.90
N LEU A 340 -9.82 -16.29 32.91
CA LEU A 340 -9.49 -17.21 34.00
C LEU A 340 -9.34 -16.47 35.34
N ALA A 341 -8.67 -15.31 35.32
CA ALA A 341 -8.51 -14.47 36.52
C ALA A 341 -9.86 -13.91 37.02
N LEU A 342 -10.75 -13.51 36.11
CA LEU A 342 -12.10 -13.04 36.47
C LEU A 342 -12.95 -14.15 37.07
N ASN A 343 -12.92 -15.36 36.49
CA ASN A 343 -13.67 -16.50 37.02
C ASN A 343 -13.16 -16.95 38.40
N SER A 344 -11.85 -16.88 38.66
CA SER A 344 -11.31 -17.18 40.01
C SER A 344 -11.79 -16.20 41.08
N LYS A 345 -12.06 -14.94 40.71
CA LYS A 345 -12.64 -13.94 41.62
C LYS A 345 -14.13 -14.18 41.89
N GLU A 346 -14.90 -14.65 40.90
CA GLU A 346 -16.30 -15.00 41.06
C GLU A 346 -16.51 -16.27 41.92
N GLN A 347 -15.51 -17.16 42.02
CA GLN A 347 -15.59 -18.38 42.84
C GLN A 347 -15.04 -18.22 44.27
N GLY A 348 -14.28 -17.14 44.54
CA GLY A 348 -13.71 -16.84 45.86
C GLY A 348 -14.47 -15.77 46.65
N ALA A 349 -15.54 -15.21 46.09
CA ALA A 349 -16.52 -14.33 46.73
C ALA A 349 -17.82 -15.11 46.92
#